data_AF-A0A7I8EK34-F1
#
_entry.id   AF-A0A7I8EK34-F1
#
_cell.length_a   1.000
_cell.length_b   1.000
_cell.length_c   1.000
_cell.angle_alpha   90.00
_cell.angle_beta   90.00
_cell.angle_gamma   90.00
#
_symmetry.space_group_name_H-M   'P 1'
#
loop_
_entity.id
_entity.type
_entity.pdbx_description
1 polymer ?
#
loop_
_entity_poly.entity_id
_entity_poly.type
_entity_poly.pdbx_seq_one_letter_code
_entity_poly.pdbx_strand_id
1 'polypeptide(L)'
;MTNPYSQEQNQPVREKRKQDYLAYDVSFSVAHTIGAEPNTCFDNILDLFQFFPDVFASHTFVEGWYVVDLEDEVVINEHGWVEMPDGKILDPTVVILLPPERPVYYFPGIERSCQEVKEITLQKDFYFPYVRYVGTYGEDGLGHPTYKAAYEAATRKVFDLAAATQPPKKMTFLAAQDPDAQQDMGISIHLFFPSSEQDEEGQRGE
;
A
#
# COMPACT_ATOMS: atom_id res chain seq x y z
N MET A 1 -14.38 -35.64 -5.55
CA MET A 1 -13.57 -34.54 -4.99
C MET A 1 -14.33 -33.26 -5.26
N THR A 2 -15.11 -32.78 -4.28
CA THR A 2 -15.89 -31.55 -4.36
C THR A 2 -14.96 -30.37 -4.16
N ASN A 3 -14.96 -29.45 -5.13
CA ASN A 3 -14.15 -28.25 -5.13
C ASN A 3 -14.60 -27.31 -3.98
N PRO A 4 -13.78 -27.06 -2.94
CA PRO A 4 -14.17 -26.22 -1.80
C PRO A 4 -14.28 -24.73 -2.15
N TYR A 5 -13.89 -24.29 -3.34
CA TYR A 5 -13.81 -22.88 -3.74
C TYR A 5 -15.15 -22.24 -4.20
N SER A 6 -16.30 -22.88 -4.01
CA SER A 6 -17.56 -22.48 -4.67
C SER A 6 -18.45 -21.48 -3.90
N GLN A 7 -18.14 -21.06 -2.66
CA GLN A 7 -19.10 -20.29 -1.85
C GLN A 7 -18.64 -18.92 -1.31
N GLU A 8 -17.42 -18.47 -1.56
CA GLU A 8 -16.95 -17.16 -1.05
C GLU A 8 -17.13 -15.98 -2.03
N GLN A 9 -17.71 -16.19 -3.21
CA GLN A 9 -17.62 -15.24 -4.34
C GLN A 9 -18.50 -13.98 -4.29
N ASN A 10 -19.18 -13.64 -3.19
CA ASN A 10 -20.16 -12.53 -3.19
C ASN A 10 -20.09 -11.56 -2.01
N GLN A 11 -19.02 -11.57 -1.20
CA GLN A 11 -18.85 -10.48 -0.25
C GLN A 11 -18.35 -9.22 -0.97
N PRO A 12 -18.98 -8.05 -0.76
CA PRO A 12 -18.48 -6.81 -1.34
C PRO A 12 -17.08 -6.53 -0.81
N VAL A 13 -16.16 -6.14 -1.70
CA VAL A 13 -14.81 -5.71 -1.31
C VAL A 13 -14.93 -4.58 -0.29
N ARG A 14 -14.27 -4.75 0.85
CA ARG A 14 -14.27 -3.77 1.93
C ARG A 14 -13.25 -2.67 1.62
N GLU A 15 -13.75 -1.47 1.33
CA GLU A 15 -12.92 -0.26 1.31
C GLU A 15 -12.46 0.10 2.74
N LYS A 16 -11.16 0.33 2.92
CA LYS A 16 -10.58 0.84 4.18
C LYS A 16 -9.97 2.22 3.94
N ARG A 17 -10.39 3.23 4.69
CA ARG A 17 -9.83 4.59 4.57
C ARG A 17 -8.63 4.76 5.48
N LYS A 18 -7.60 5.45 5.00
CA LYS A 18 -6.39 5.77 5.78
C LYS A 18 -6.70 6.35 7.15
N GLN A 19 -7.62 7.32 7.20
CA GLN A 19 -8.00 8.03 8.43
C GLN A 19 -8.57 7.10 9.51
N ASP A 20 -9.20 6.00 9.10
CA ASP A 20 -9.88 5.09 10.01
C ASP A 20 -9.02 3.88 10.38
N TYR A 21 -8.15 3.44 9.46
CA TYR A 21 -7.44 2.15 9.58
C TYR A 21 -5.92 2.27 9.69
N LEU A 22 -5.28 3.30 9.14
CA LEU A 22 -3.82 3.39 9.17
C LEU A 22 -3.34 3.71 10.59
N ALA A 23 -2.50 2.84 11.14
CA ALA A 23 -1.75 3.12 12.36
C ALA A 23 -0.55 4.00 12.02
N TYR A 24 -0.79 5.31 11.85
CA TYR A 24 0.19 6.25 11.28
C TYR A 24 1.52 6.25 12.06
N ASP A 25 1.50 6.48 13.37
CA ASP A 25 2.71 6.60 14.18
C ASP A 25 3.55 5.31 14.17
N VAL A 26 2.88 4.16 14.20
CA VAL A 26 3.54 2.85 14.14
C VAL A 26 4.12 2.64 12.75
N SER A 27 3.35 2.91 11.69
CA SER A 27 3.80 2.83 10.29
C SER A 27 5.02 3.71 10.03
N PHE A 28 5.02 4.94 10.56
CA PHE A 28 6.13 5.88 10.41
C PHE A 28 7.37 5.41 11.17
N SER A 29 7.20 4.92 12.40
CA SER A 29 8.30 4.40 13.22
C SER A 29 8.96 3.18 12.57
N VAL A 30 8.17 2.26 12.03
CA VAL A 30 8.72 1.08 11.35
C VAL A 30 9.37 1.47 10.01
N ALA A 31 8.79 2.42 9.26
CA ALA A 31 9.37 2.95 8.03
C ALA A 31 10.78 3.50 8.28
N HIS A 32 10.95 4.30 9.33
CA HIS A 32 12.27 4.81 9.72
C HIS A 32 13.23 3.69 10.10
N THR A 33 12.75 2.66 10.82
CA THR A 33 13.61 1.58 11.33
C THR A 33 14.13 0.68 10.21
N ILE A 34 13.30 0.37 9.21
CA ILE A 34 13.71 -0.46 8.06
C ILE A 34 14.43 0.36 6.98
N GLY A 35 14.47 1.68 7.11
CA GLY A 35 15.00 2.56 6.06
C GLY A 35 14.13 2.51 4.80
N ALA A 36 12.80 2.54 4.97
CA ALA A 36 11.84 2.38 3.90
C ALA A 36 12.06 3.39 2.77
N GLU A 37 11.96 2.92 1.53
CA GLU A 37 12.14 3.74 0.33
C GLU A 37 10.79 4.03 -0.35
N PRO A 38 10.63 5.20 -0.98
CA PRO A 38 9.43 5.46 -1.77
C PRO A 38 9.38 4.51 -2.98
N ASN A 39 8.17 4.17 -3.41
CA ASN A 39 7.89 3.35 -4.60
C ASN A 39 8.35 1.88 -4.57
N THR A 40 8.86 1.38 -3.44
CA THR A 40 9.28 -0.02 -3.25
C THR A 40 8.39 -0.74 -2.23
N CYS A 41 7.07 -0.57 -2.36
CA CYS A 41 6.12 -0.96 -1.31
C CYS A 41 6.23 -2.42 -0.87
N PHE A 42 6.43 -3.36 -1.80
CA PHE A 42 6.56 -4.76 -1.47
C PHE A 42 7.86 -5.05 -0.73
N ASP A 43 8.98 -4.47 -1.15
CA ASP A 43 10.28 -4.64 -0.50
C ASP A 43 10.24 -4.09 0.93
N ASN A 44 9.66 -2.91 1.12
CA ASN A 44 9.47 -2.34 2.46
C ASN A 44 8.68 -3.27 3.39
N ILE A 45 7.67 -3.98 2.87
CA ILE A 45 6.92 -4.95 3.68
C ILE A 45 7.74 -6.21 3.96
N LEU A 46 8.50 -6.72 2.99
CA LEU A 46 9.39 -7.86 3.20
C LEU A 46 10.45 -7.57 4.27
N ASP A 47 11.00 -6.35 4.27
CA ASP A 47 11.92 -5.89 5.30
C ASP A 47 11.25 -5.89 6.68
N LEU A 48 9.98 -5.50 6.82
CA LEU A 48 9.28 -5.63 8.11
C LEU A 48 9.29 -7.06 8.65
N PHE A 49 9.00 -8.05 7.80
CA PHE A 49 9.01 -9.46 8.19
C PHE A 49 10.42 -9.96 8.56
N GLN A 50 11.46 -9.41 7.93
CA GLN A 50 12.85 -9.75 8.23
C GLN A 50 13.34 -9.11 9.53
N PHE A 51 13.03 -7.83 9.76
CA PHE A 51 13.47 -7.08 10.94
C PHE A 51 12.69 -7.47 12.21
N PHE A 52 11.41 -7.82 12.09
CA PHE A 52 10.54 -8.11 13.24
C PHE A 52 9.72 -9.40 13.07
N PRO A 53 10.37 -10.57 12.87
CA PRO A 53 9.68 -11.81 12.51
C PRO A 53 8.67 -12.27 13.57
N ASP A 54 8.96 -12.04 14.86
CA ASP A 54 8.07 -12.45 15.96
C ASP A 54 6.87 -11.53 16.12
N VAL A 55 7.06 -10.23 15.85
CA VAL A 55 5.98 -9.23 15.92
C VAL A 55 4.96 -9.48 14.81
N PHE A 56 5.45 -9.73 13.60
CA PHE A 56 4.60 -9.92 12.42
C PHE A 56 4.10 -11.35 12.23
N ALA A 57 4.39 -12.27 13.14
CA ALA A 57 3.96 -13.67 13.04
C ALA A 57 2.42 -13.84 12.97
N SER A 58 1.68 -13.00 13.68
CA SER A 58 0.20 -13.00 13.70
C SER A 58 -0.44 -12.00 12.72
N HIS A 59 0.37 -11.34 11.91
CA HIS A 59 -0.09 -10.30 11.00
C HIS A 59 -0.34 -10.88 9.60
N THR A 60 -1.18 -10.19 8.84
CA THR A 60 -1.54 -10.57 7.47
C THR A 60 -0.85 -9.64 6.50
N PHE A 61 -0.06 -10.18 5.58
CA PHE A 61 0.42 -9.45 4.42
C PHE A 61 -0.68 -9.36 3.35
N VAL A 62 -0.91 -8.18 2.81
CA VAL A 62 -1.94 -7.95 1.79
C VAL A 62 -1.32 -7.45 0.51
N GLU A 63 -1.60 -8.17 -0.58
CA GLU A 63 -1.45 -7.66 -1.95
C GLU A 63 -2.79 -7.10 -2.41
N GLY A 64 -2.84 -5.82 -2.74
CA GLY A 64 -4.08 -5.20 -3.17
C GLY A 64 -3.85 -3.90 -3.90
N TRP A 65 -4.82 -3.00 -3.76
CA TRP A 65 -4.83 -1.73 -4.46
C TRP A 65 -5.09 -0.60 -3.47
N TYR A 66 -4.46 0.55 -3.69
CA TYR A 66 -4.91 1.78 -3.06
C TYR A 66 -5.26 2.84 -4.09
N VAL A 67 -6.13 3.75 -3.69
CA VAL A 67 -6.51 4.93 -4.45
C VAL A 67 -6.14 6.17 -3.64
N VAL A 68 -5.48 7.13 -4.27
CA VAL A 68 -5.13 8.44 -3.70
C VAL A 68 -5.88 9.53 -4.42
N ASP A 69 -6.48 10.43 -3.65
CA ASP A 69 -7.08 11.65 -4.19
C ASP A 69 -6.06 12.81 -4.14
N LEU A 70 -5.38 13.05 -5.27
CA LEU A 70 -4.45 14.17 -5.44
C LEU A 70 -5.21 15.46 -5.81
N GLU A 71 -4.52 16.60 -5.90
CA GLU A 71 -5.20 17.88 -6.21
C GLU A 71 -5.83 17.85 -7.61
N ASP A 72 -5.03 17.50 -8.62
CA ASP A 72 -5.44 17.50 -10.03
C ASP A 72 -5.65 16.09 -10.62
N GLU A 73 -5.33 15.05 -9.86
CA GLU A 73 -5.45 13.66 -10.33
C GLU A 73 -5.94 12.70 -9.24
N VAL A 74 -6.46 11.56 -9.67
CA VAL A 74 -6.78 10.42 -8.82
C VAL A 74 -5.95 9.24 -9.29
N VAL A 75 -5.13 8.69 -8.41
CA VAL A 75 -4.18 7.62 -8.73
C VAL A 75 -4.65 6.32 -8.12
N ILE A 76 -4.73 5.26 -8.91
CA ILE A 76 -4.81 3.88 -8.41
C ILE A 76 -3.44 3.23 -8.58
N ASN A 77 -3.00 2.52 -7.56
CA ASN A 77 -1.72 1.82 -7.58
C ASN A 77 -1.81 0.44 -6.90
N GLU A 78 -1.17 -0.55 -7.51
CA GLU A 78 -0.95 -1.88 -6.96
C GLU A 78 0.04 -1.79 -5.79
N HIS A 79 -0.30 -2.35 -4.63
CA HIS A 79 0.41 -2.06 -3.39
C HIS A 79 0.37 -3.17 -2.36
N GLY A 80 1.44 -3.22 -1.56
CA GLY A 80 1.59 -4.12 -0.42
C GLY A 80 1.46 -3.40 0.91
N TRP A 81 0.72 -3.97 1.86
CA TRP A 81 0.69 -3.51 3.25
C TRP A 81 0.52 -4.68 4.23
N VAL A 82 0.62 -4.39 5.53
CA VAL A 82 0.33 -5.35 6.59
C VAL A 82 -0.97 -4.98 7.29
N GLU A 83 -1.81 -5.96 7.56
CA GLU A 83 -2.96 -5.84 8.43
C GLU A 83 -2.67 -6.45 9.81
N MET A 84 -2.93 -5.65 10.84
CA MET A 84 -2.83 -6.04 12.24
C MET A 84 -4.05 -6.85 12.67
N PRO A 85 -3.96 -7.67 13.74
CA PRO A 85 -5.08 -8.48 14.23
C PRO A 85 -6.35 -7.69 14.59
N ASP A 86 -6.22 -6.41 14.94
CA ASP A 86 -7.34 -5.51 15.22
C ASP A 86 -7.96 -4.87 13.94
N GLY A 87 -7.45 -5.24 12.77
CA GLY A 87 -7.88 -4.76 11.46
C GLY A 87 -7.23 -3.47 10.99
N LYS A 88 -6.34 -2.86 11.79
CA LYS A 88 -5.57 -1.67 11.41
C LYS A 88 -4.51 -2.02 10.36
N ILE A 89 -4.06 -1.00 9.63
CA ILE A 89 -3.09 -1.09 8.54
C ILE A 89 -1.74 -0.55 9.04
N LEU A 90 -0.69 -1.29 8.72
CA LEU A 90 0.71 -0.85 8.76
C LEU A 90 1.21 -0.71 7.33
N ASP A 91 1.55 0.52 6.95
CA ASP A 91 1.98 0.85 5.60
C ASP A 91 3.16 1.83 5.67
N PRO A 92 4.40 1.32 5.70
CA PRO A 92 5.59 2.15 5.80
C PRO A 92 5.80 3.03 4.57
N THR A 93 5.20 2.69 3.42
CA THR A 93 5.40 3.41 2.17
C THR A 93 4.47 4.61 2.07
N VAL A 94 3.20 4.47 2.45
CA VAL A 94 2.23 5.59 2.38
C VAL A 94 2.59 6.71 3.34
N VAL A 95 3.11 6.41 4.52
CA VAL A 95 3.48 7.43 5.52
C VAL A 95 4.69 8.27 5.14
N ILE A 96 5.59 7.74 4.28
CA ILE A 96 6.73 8.50 3.74
C ILE A 96 6.37 9.21 2.43
N LEU A 97 5.43 8.66 1.65
CA LEU A 97 5.07 9.19 0.34
C LEU A 97 4.05 10.34 0.42
N LEU A 98 3.12 10.27 1.37
CA LEU A 98 1.95 11.15 1.40
C LEU A 98 1.79 11.84 2.76
N PRO A 99 1.36 13.11 2.79
CA PRO A 99 1.08 13.79 4.05
C PRO A 99 -0.09 13.12 4.80
N PRO A 100 -0.13 13.21 6.15
CA PRO A 100 -1.14 12.53 6.98
C PRO A 100 -2.58 12.82 6.55
N GLU A 101 -2.87 14.03 6.10
CA GLU A 101 -4.21 14.51 5.76
C GLU A 101 -4.69 13.94 4.41
N ARG A 102 -3.77 13.50 3.55
CA ARG A 102 -4.09 13.02 2.19
C ARG A 102 -5.03 11.80 2.23
N PRO A 103 -6.21 11.84 1.60
CA PRO A 103 -7.09 10.67 1.51
C PRO A 103 -6.42 9.52 0.76
N VAL A 104 -6.43 8.34 1.38
CA VAL A 104 -6.04 7.07 0.75
C VAL A 104 -7.09 6.02 1.06
N TYR A 105 -7.46 5.23 0.06
CA TYR A 105 -8.49 4.20 0.12
C TYR A 105 -7.87 2.86 -0.26
N TYR A 106 -7.86 1.90 0.66
CA TYR A 106 -7.29 0.57 0.48
C TYR A 106 -8.35 -0.45 0.11
N PHE A 107 -8.01 -1.34 -0.82
CA PHE A 107 -8.84 -2.41 -1.34
C PHE A 107 -8.06 -3.73 -1.24
N PRO A 108 -8.26 -4.50 -0.16
CA PRO A 108 -7.57 -5.77 0.04
C PRO A 108 -7.90 -6.76 -1.08
N GLY A 109 -6.87 -7.36 -1.69
CA GLY A 109 -7.00 -8.32 -2.77
C GLY A 109 -6.72 -9.75 -2.31
N ILE A 110 -5.47 -10.06 -2.02
CA ILE A 110 -5.02 -11.36 -1.53
C ILE A 110 -4.31 -11.17 -0.20
N GLU A 111 -4.76 -11.94 0.78
CA GLU A 111 -4.22 -12.01 2.12
C GLU A 111 -3.27 -13.21 2.22
N ARG A 112 -2.11 -13.01 2.85
CA ARG A 112 -1.10 -14.03 3.09
C ARG A 112 -0.64 -13.98 4.54
N SER A 113 -0.52 -15.15 5.14
CA SER A 113 0.13 -15.30 6.44
C SER A 113 1.63 -15.04 6.35
N CYS A 114 2.24 -14.68 7.48
CA CYS A 114 3.70 -14.61 7.62
C CYS A 114 4.41 -15.91 7.17
N GLN A 115 3.79 -17.07 7.41
CA GLN A 115 4.32 -18.35 6.99
C GLN A 115 4.34 -18.50 5.46
N GLU A 116 3.25 -18.14 4.78
CA GLU A 116 3.18 -18.16 3.30
C GLU A 116 4.20 -17.20 2.68
N VAL A 117 4.35 -15.99 3.24
CA VAL A 117 5.38 -15.03 2.79
C VAL A 117 6.77 -15.65 2.91
N LYS A 118 7.10 -16.27 4.05
CA LYS A 118 8.38 -16.97 4.24
C LYS A 118 8.58 -18.06 3.19
N GLU A 119 7.57 -18.89 2.94
CA GLU A 119 7.64 -19.96 1.95
C GLU A 119 7.85 -19.43 0.52
N ILE A 120 7.22 -18.30 0.17
CA ILE A 120 7.44 -17.62 -1.11
C ILE A 120 8.88 -17.11 -1.21
N THR A 121 9.40 -16.45 -0.17
CA THR A 121 10.75 -15.87 -0.17
C THR A 121 11.87 -16.92 -0.21
N LEU A 122 11.58 -18.18 0.11
CA LEU A 122 12.54 -19.29 0.00
C LEU A 122 12.66 -19.84 -1.44
N GLN A 123 11.78 -19.43 -2.35
CA GLN A 123 11.86 -19.82 -3.76
C GLN A 123 13.02 -19.06 -4.43
N LYS A 124 13.68 -19.67 -5.43
CA LYS A 124 14.85 -19.04 -6.08
C LYS A 124 14.53 -17.80 -6.92
N ASP A 125 13.31 -17.72 -7.44
CA ASP A 125 12.88 -16.71 -8.40
C ASP A 125 11.48 -16.17 -8.01
N PHE A 126 11.37 -15.54 -6.83
CA PHE A 126 10.13 -14.92 -6.38
C PHE A 126 10.15 -13.41 -6.64
N TYR A 127 8.96 -12.87 -6.91
CA TYR A 127 8.72 -11.44 -7.04
C TYR A 127 7.37 -11.12 -6.42
N PHE A 128 7.26 -9.94 -5.81
CA PHE A 128 5.99 -9.39 -5.36
C PHE A 128 5.53 -8.27 -6.31
N PRO A 129 4.21 -8.11 -6.52
CA PRO A 129 3.10 -8.88 -5.93
C PRO A 129 3.03 -10.30 -6.50
N TYR A 130 3.03 -11.30 -5.61
CA TYR A 130 3.21 -12.71 -5.99
C TYR A 130 2.07 -13.25 -6.85
N VAL A 131 0.87 -12.65 -6.74
CA VAL A 131 -0.28 -13.01 -7.59
C VAL A 131 0.01 -12.97 -9.09
N ARG A 132 0.93 -12.11 -9.53
CA ARG A 132 1.32 -11.98 -10.95
C ARG A 132 2.32 -13.05 -11.38
N TYR A 133 3.12 -13.56 -10.45
CA TYR A 133 4.27 -14.43 -10.75
C TYR A 133 4.04 -15.91 -10.43
N VAL A 134 2.95 -16.25 -9.74
CA VAL A 134 2.57 -17.63 -9.43
C VAL A 134 2.16 -18.44 -10.68
N GLY A 135 1.98 -17.79 -11.83
CA GLY A 135 1.77 -18.44 -13.14
C GLY A 135 0.37 -19.01 -13.38
N THR A 136 -0.56 -18.86 -12.43
CA THR A 136 -1.92 -19.41 -12.50
C THR A 136 -2.99 -18.36 -12.81
N TYR A 137 -2.73 -17.08 -12.57
CA TYR A 137 -3.73 -16.00 -12.61
C TYR A 137 -3.53 -14.98 -13.75
N GLY A 138 -2.73 -15.33 -14.77
CA GLY A 138 -2.38 -14.40 -15.85
C GLY A 138 -1.25 -13.43 -15.46
N GLU A 139 -0.74 -12.70 -16.45
CA GLU A 139 0.43 -11.80 -16.29
C GLU A 139 0.14 -10.57 -15.39
N ASP A 140 -1.13 -10.22 -15.24
CA ASP A 140 -1.63 -9.12 -14.41
C ASP A 140 -2.23 -9.60 -13.07
N GLY A 141 -2.27 -10.91 -12.82
CA GLY A 141 -2.87 -11.50 -11.63
C GLY A 141 -4.41 -11.41 -11.58
N LEU A 142 -5.07 -10.78 -12.56
CA LEU A 142 -6.52 -10.55 -12.55
C LEU A 142 -7.35 -11.81 -12.84
N GLY A 143 -6.69 -12.94 -13.11
CA GLY A 143 -7.31 -14.26 -13.06
C GLY A 143 -7.71 -14.69 -11.65
N HIS A 144 -7.15 -14.08 -10.60
CA HIS A 144 -7.53 -14.35 -9.22
C HIS A 144 -8.83 -13.61 -8.85
N PRO A 145 -9.91 -14.29 -8.42
CA PRO A 145 -11.22 -13.66 -8.23
C PRO A 145 -11.24 -12.49 -7.23
N THR A 146 -10.63 -12.66 -6.05
CA THR A 146 -10.62 -11.60 -5.02
C THR A 146 -9.74 -10.42 -5.41
N TYR A 147 -8.56 -10.69 -5.98
CA TYR A 147 -7.67 -9.67 -6.52
C TYR A 147 -8.34 -8.83 -7.61
N LYS A 148 -9.03 -9.48 -8.54
CA LYS A 148 -9.82 -8.82 -9.58
C LYS A 148 -10.93 -7.98 -9.00
N ALA A 149 -11.68 -8.51 -8.03
CA ALA A 149 -12.75 -7.75 -7.38
C ALA A 149 -12.20 -6.49 -6.67
N ALA A 150 -11.02 -6.59 -6.04
CA ALA A 150 -10.35 -5.46 -5.41
C ALA A 150 -9.94 -4.40 -6.44
N TYR A 151 -9.36 -4.82 -7.57
CA TYR A 151 -9.03 -3.92 -8.68
C TYR A 151 -10.27 -3.22 -9.24
N GLU A 152 -11.37 -3.94 -9.47
CA GLU A 152 -12.63 -3.37 -9.96
C GLU A 152 -13.23 -2.37 -8.96
N ALA A 153 -13.16 -2.66 -7.66
CA ALA A 153 -13.63 -1.77 -6.61
C ALA A 153 -12.79 -0.48 -6.54
N ALA A 154 -11.46 -0.62 -6.58
CA ALA A 154 -10.55 0.52 -6.63
C ALA A 154 -10.77 1.37 -7.89
N THR A 155 -10.97 0.72 -9.05
CA THR A 155 -11.28 1.39 -10.32
C THR A 155 -12.56 2.21 -10.23
N ARG A 156 -13.64 1.65 -9.66
CA ARG A 156 -14.88 2.41 -9.42
C ARG A 156 -14.64 3.62 -8.55
N LYS A 157 -13.84 3.48 -7.48
CA LYS A 157 -13.49 4.59 -6.59
C LYS A 157 -12.74 5.71 -7.33
N VAL A 158 -11.84 5.37 -8.25
CA VAL A 158 -11.14 6.36 -9.10
C VAL A 158 -12.15 7.18 -9.90
N PHE A 159 -13.09 6.52 -10.59
CA PHE A 159 -14.12 7.20 -11.37
C PHE A 159 -15.00 8.11 -10.51
N ASP A 160 -15.44 7.62 -9.35
CA ASP A 160 -16.28 8.38 -8.42
C ASP A 160 -15.57 9.66 -7.93
N LEU A 161 -14.30 9.56 -7.54
CA LEU A 161 -13.50 10.70 -7.08
C LEU A 161 -13.21 11.69 -8.21
N ALA A 162 -12.84 11.20 -9.39
CA ALA A 162 -12.51 12.06 -10.52
C ALA A 162 -13.73 12.85 -11.01
N ALA A 163 -14.90 12.21 -11.07
CA ALA A 163 -16.15 12.82 -11.50
C ALA A 163 -16.78 13.75 -10.46
N ALA A 164 -16.30 13.76 -9.21
CA ALA A 164 -16.80 14.63 -8.15
C ALA A 164 -16.37 16.11 -8.29
N THR A 165 -15.56 16.44 -9.30
CA THR A 165 -15.02 17.77 -9.55
C THR A 165 -15.34 18.27 -10.96
N GLN A 166 -15.27 19.59 -11.18
CA GLN A 166 -15.49 20.22 -12.48
C GLN A 166 -14.37 21.24 -12.75
N PRO A 167 -13.49 21.02 -13.76
CA PRO A 167 -13.43 19.84 -14.62
C PRO A 167 -13.07 18.55 -13.83
N PRO A 168 -13.41 17.36 -14.36
CA PRO A 168 -12.99 16.11 -13.73
C PRO A 168 -11.47 16.02 -13.59
N LYS A 169 -11.00 15.44 -12.49
CA LYS A 169 -9.57 15.17 -12.28
C LYS A 169 -9.04 14.17 -13.30
N LYS A 170 -7.73 14.26 -13.59
CA LYS A 170 -7.01 13.23 -14.34
C LYS A 170 -7.08 11.90 -13.58
N MET A 171 -7.14 10.78 -14.29
CA MET A 171 -7.10 9.44 -13.69
C MET A 171 -5.80 8.75 -14.12
N THR A 172 -5.04 8.24 -13.16
CA THR A 172 -3.75 7.57 -13.40
C THR A 172 -3.81 6.14 -12.85
N PHE A 173 -3.48 5.16 -13.68
CA PHE A 173 -3.54 3.74 -13.33
C PHE A 173 -2.13 3.15 -13.33
N LEU A 174 -1.64 2.79 -12.15
CA LEU A 174 -0.30 2.24 -11.97
C LEU A 174 -0.40 0.77 -11.55
N ALA A 175 0.28 -0.10 -12.29
CA ALA A 175 0.66 -1.41 -11.76
C ALA A 175 2.07 -1.29 -11.18
N ALA A 176 2.42 -2.10 -10.18
CA ALA A 176 3.66 -1.95 -9.41
C ALA A 176 4.95 -2.16 -10.23
N GLN A 177 4.83 -2.46 -11.53
CA GLN A 177 5.92 -2.69 -12.46
C GLN A 177 5.77 -1.90 -13.77
N ASP A 178 5.21 -0.70 -13.74
CA ASP A 178 5.38 0.25 -14.85
C ASP A 178 6.51 1.24 -14.48
N PRO A 179 7.80 0.86 -14.67
CA PRO A 179 8.95 1.70 -14.30
C PRO A 179 8.98 3.02 -15.09
N ASP A 180 8.39 3.02 -16.30
CA ASP A 180 8.28 4.22 -17.13
C ASP A 180 7.25 5.20 -16.54
N ALA A 181 6.14 4.69 -16.00
CA ALA A 181 5.12 5.51 -15.35
C ALA A 181 5.58 6.13 -14.01
N GLN A 182 6.52 5.50 -13.30
CA GLN A 182 7.03 6.01 -12.01
C GLN A 182 7.98 7.21 -12.17
N GLN A 183 8.72 7.31 -13.28
CA GLN A 183 9.64 8.43 -13.54
C GLN A 183 8.91 9.70 -14.00
N ASP A 184 7.82 9.56 -14.74
CA ASP A 184 7.06 10.68 -15.30
C ASP A 184 6.14 11.39 -14.28
N MET A 185 5.90 10.78 -13.11
CA MET A 185 4.95 11.32 -12.13
C MET A 185 5.40 12.65 -11.50
N GLY A 186 6.64 13.11 -11.70
CA GLY A 186 7.06 14.45 -11.30
C GLY A 186 6.70 14.80 -9.87
N ILE A 187 6.56 13.80 -8.99
CA ILE A 187 6.36 13.99 -7.56
C ILE A 187 7.69 14.58 -7.10
N SER A 188 7.80 15.89 -7.19
CA SER A 188 8.75 16.66 -6.42
C SER A 188 8.34 16.41 -5.00
N ILE A 189 8.91 15.37 -4.39
CA ILE A 189 8.88 15.17 -2.96
C ILE A 189 9.60 16.38 -2.40
N HIS A 190 8.86 17.45 -2.14
CA HIS A 190 9.32 18.49 -1.24
C HIS A 190 9.39 17.83 0.12
N LEU A 191 10.53 17.21 0.40
CA LEU A 191 10.90 16.78 1.73
C LEU A 191 10.89 18.04 2.60
N PHE A 192 9.74 18.31 3.22
CA PHE A 192 9.67 19.26 4.30
C PHE A 192 10.42 18.65 5.48
N PHE A 193 11.74 18.87 5.50
CA PHE A 193 12.47 18.77 6.74
C PHE A 193 11.94 19.89 7.62
N PRO A 194 11.28 19.62 8.77
CA PRO A 194 11.07 20.66 9.76
C PRO A 194 12.47 21.14 10.14
N SER A 195 12.82 22.35 9.71
CA SER A 195 13.97 23.04 10.26
C SER A 195 13.77 23.07 11.76
N SER A 196 14.67 22.44 12.51
CA SER A 196 14.75 22.65 13.94
C SER A 196 15.10 24.12 14.12
N GLU A 197 14.07 24.95 14.34
CA GLU A 197 14.26 26.25 14.97
C GLU A 197 14.85 25.92 16.35
N GLN A 198 16.17 26.05 16.43
CA GLN A 198 16.86 26.11 17.70
C GLN A 198 16.38 27.38 18.39
N ASP A 199 15.57 27.17 19.43
CA ASP A 199 15.36 28.15 20.49
C ASP A 199 16.71 28.50 21.11
N GLU A 200 17.40 29.51 20.58
CA GLU A 200 18.45 30.22 21.30
C GLU A 200 17.81 31.30 22.20
N GLU A 201 17.10 30.85 23.23
CA GLU A 201 16.96 31.65 24.46
C GLU A 201 18.13 31.32 25.39
N GLY A 202 19.16 32.17 25.34
CA GLY A 202 20.40 31.98 26.10
C GLY A 202 21.03 33.28 26.55
N GLN A 203 20.33 33.98 27.45
CA GLN A 203 20.85 34.86 28.50
C GLN A 203 22.36 35.20 28.47
N ARG A 204 22.70 36.47 28.25
CA ARG A 204 23.74 37.16 29.06
C ARG A 204 23.34 38.61 29.27
N GLY A 205 22.83 38.87 30.47
CA GLY A 205 23.05 40.15 31.13
C GLY A 205 24.41 40.12 31.80
N GLU A 206 25.21 41.15 31.55
CA GLU A 206 25.93 41.99 32.52
C GLU A 206 26.46 43.24 31.80
#